data_AF-A0A354BIV6-F1
#
_entry.id   AF-A0A354BIV6-F1
#
_cell.length_a   1.000
_cell.length_b   1.000
_cell.length_c   1.000
_cell.angle_alpha   90.00
_cell.angle_beta   90.00
_cell.angle_gamma   90.00
#
_symmetry.space_group_name_H-M   'P 1'
#
loop_
_entity.id
_entity.type
_entity.pdbx_description
1 polymer ?
#
loop_
_entity_poly.entity_id
_entity_poly.type
_entity_poly.pdbx_seq_one_letter_code
_entity_poly.pdbx_strand_id
1 'polypeptide(L)' 'MNLFGGRRTIPVDQADRIKAWTRVVFHLNDETTVMITELECREPGCPPIETVIAVLTGPGNTQQYKIHKTA' A
#
# COMPACT_ATOMS: atom_id res chain seq x y z
N MET A 1 0.21 -16.22 -12.21
CA MET A 1 0.05 -15.47 -10.95
C MET A 1 -0.96 -14.36 -11.18
N ASN A 2 -2.06 -14.32 -10.42
CA ASN A 2 -3.01 -13.21 -10.49
C ASN A 2 -2.38 -11.97 -9.86
N LEU A 3 -1.64 -11.18 -10.65
CA LEU A 3 -0.95 -9.98 -10.16
C LEU A 3 -1.91 -8.85 -9.77
N PHE A 4 -3.19 -8.93 -10.18
CA PHE A 4 -4.18 -7.85 -10.03
C PHE A 4 -5.60 -8.32 -9.64
N GLY A 5 -5.80 -9.61 -9.36
CA GLY A 5 -7.11 -10.10 -8.93
C GLY A 5 -7.42 -9.61 -7.52
N GLY A 6 -8.45 -8.77 -7.36
CA GLY A 6 -8.89 -8.28 -6.06
C GLY A 6 -8.46 -6.85 -5.69
N ARG A 7 -7.92 -6.05 -6.63
CA ARG A 7 -7.58 -4.65 -6.35
C ARG A 7 -8.84 -3.81 -6.09
N ARG A 8 -8.87 -3.09 -4.98
CA ARG A 8 -9.95 -2.17 -4.61
C ARG A 8 -9.61 -0.73 -5.00
N THR A 9 -10.64 0.05 -5.29
CA THR A 9 -10.50 1.50 -5.48
C THR A 9 -10.40 2.18 -4.11
N ILE A 10 -9.32 2.92 -3.90
CA ILE A 10 -9.13 3.75 -2.70
C ILE A 10 -9.57 5.17 -3.06
N PRO A 11 -10.41 5.83 -2.23
CA PRO A 11 -10.67 7.27 -2.36
C PRO A 11 -9.37 8.08 -2.35
N VAL A 12 -9.28 9.09 -3.20
CA VAL A 12 -8.04 9.87 -3.40
C VAL A 12 -7.59 10.54 -2.11
N ASP A 13 -8.52 11.13 -1.35
CA ASP A 13 -8.27 11.78 -0.06
C ASP A 13 -7.68 10.82 0.98
N GLN A 14 -8.15 9.57 1.00
CA GLN A 14 -7.62 8.54 1.89
C GLN A 14 -6.21 8.11 1.47
N ALA A 15 -6.00 7.88 0.17
CA ALA A 15 -4.69 7.52 -0.36
C ALA A 15 -3.65 8.63 -0.07
N ASP A 16 -4.02 9.89 -0.23
CA ASP A 16 -3.13 11.02 0.02
C ASP A 16 -2.81 11.20 1.51
N ARG A 17 -3.80 10.97 2.39
CA ARG A 17 -3.54 10.96 3.84
C ARG A 17 -2.53 9.88 4.24
N ILE A 18 -2.65 8.68 3.67
CA ILE A 18 -1.70 7.59 3.95
C ILE A 18 -0.32 7.91 3.41
N LYS A 19 -0.21 8.49 2.19
CA LYS A 19 1.09 8.95 1.65
C LYS A 19 1.73 9.99 2.56
N ALA A 20 0.96 10.96 3.04
CA ALA A 20 1.46 12.00 3.95
C ALA A 20 2.02 11.40 5.25
N TRP A 21 1.28 10.48 5.87
CA TRP A 21 1.78 9.76 7.06
C TRP A 21 3.03 8.95 6.78
N THR A 22 3.06 8.24 5.65
CA THR A 22 4.22 7.43 5.23
C THR A 22 5.47 8.30 5.10
N ARG A 23 5.35 9.48 4.46
CA ARG A 23 6.47 10.42 4.33
C ARG A 23 7.01 10.89 5.67
N VAL A 24 6.11 11.22 6.61
CA VAL A 24 6.50 11.67 7.96
C VAL A 24 7.19 10.54 8.74
N VAL A 25 6.60 9.35 8.78
CA VAL A 25 7.10 8.22 9.57
C VAL A 25 8.46 7.71 9.08
N PHE A 26 8.66 7.67 7.76
CA PHE A 26 9.90 7.18 7.17
C PHE A 26 10.90 8.30 6.83
N HIS A 27 10.62 9.55 7.20
CA HIS A 27 11.45 10.72 6.89
C HIS A 27 11.81 10.81 5.40
N LEU A 28 10.83 10.59 4.53
CA LEU A 28 11.03 10.56 3.07
C LEU A 28 11.11 11.97 2.50
N ASN A 29 11.97 12.15 1.49
CA ASN A 29 11.96 13.36 0.67
C ASN A 29 10.78 13.38 -0.30
N ASP A 30 10.51 14.53 -0.91
CA ASP A 30 9.38 14.71 -1.84
C ASP A 30 9.56 13.93 -3.15
N GLU A 31 10.79 13.65 -3.54
CA GLU A 31 11.14 12.88 -4.75
C GLU A 31 10.84 11.38 -4.59
N THR A 32 10.76 10.88 -3.36
CA THR A 32 10.44 9.48 -3.09
C THR A 32 9.00 9.19 -3.51
N THR A 33 8.83 8.21 -4.38
CA THR A 33 7.50 7.78 -4.83
C THR A 33 6.88 6.84 -3.80
N VAL A 34 5.65 7.14 -3.39
CA VAL A 34 4.85 6.30 -2.47
C VAL A 34 3.57 5.86 -3.18
N MET A 35 3.36 4.56 -3.29
CA MET A 35 2.17 3.97 -3.90
C MET A 35 1.33 3.25 -2.84
N ILE A 36 0.02 3.49 -2.86
CA ILE A 36 -0.95 2.83 -1.96
C ILE A 36 -1.87 1.96 -2.81
N THR A 37 -1.99 0.68 -2.44
CA THR A 37 -2.88 -0.28 -3.11
C THR A 37 -3.64 -1.09 -2.07
N GLU A 38 -4.94 -1.28 -2.26
CA GLU A 38 -5.74 -2.21 -1.46
C GLU A 38 -6.07 -3.45 -2.28
N LEU A 39 -5.94 -4.60 -1.63
CA LEU A 39 -6.19 -5.92 -2.21
C LEU A 39 -7.18 -6.69 -1.33
N GLU A 40 -8.13 -7.35 -1.96
CA GLU A 40 -8.98 -8.36 -1.32
C GLU A 40 -8.25 -9.70 -1.32
N CYS A 41 -8.01 -10.24 -0.15
CA CYS A 41 -7.53 -11.60 -0.04
C CYS A 41 -8.74 -12.55 -0.07
N ARG A 42 -8.78 -13.44 -1.07
CA ARG A 42 -9.92 -14.37 -1.29
C ARG A 42 -9.65 -15.78 -0.78
N GLU A 43 -8.60 -15.95 0.01
CA GLU A 43 -8.22 -17.24 0.57
C GLU A 43 -8.90 -17.47 1.93
N PRO A 44 -9.34 -18.70 2.24
CA PRO A 44 -9.91 -19.02 3.54
C PRO A 44 -8.96 -18.65 4.69
N GLY A 45 -9.44 -17.85 5.64
CA GLY A 45 -8.65 -17.39 6.79
C GLY A 45 -7.77 -16.16 6.52
N CYS A 46 -7.78 -15.60 5.31
CA CYS A 46 -7.03 -14.40 4.99
C CYS A 46 -7.83 -13.13 5.37
N PRO A 47 -7.16 -12.05 5.82
CA PRO A 47 -7.82 -10.78 6.12
C PRO A 47 -8.59 -10.25 4.90
N PRO A 48 -9.82 -9.71 5.08
CA PRO A 48 -10.65 -9.27 3.95
C PRO A 48 -9.99 -8.17 3.11
N ILE A 49 -9.15 -7.34 3.72
CA ILE A 49 -8.46 -6.24 3.04
C ILE A 49 -6.99 -6.20 3.48
N GLU A 50 -6.08 -6.24 2.51
CA GLU A 50 -4.65 -5.94 2.64
C GLU A 50 -4.36 -4.57 2.00
N THR A 51 -3.83 -3.63 2.76
CA THR A 51 -3.28 -2.36 2.24
C THR A 51 -1.78 -2.49 2.07
N VAL A 52 -1.30 -2.35 0.84
CA VAL A 52 0.12 -2.35 0.49
C VAL A 52 0.59 -0.91 0.30
N ILE A 53 1.63 -0.53 1.04
CA ILE A 53 2.36 0.73 0.92
C ILE A 53 3.72 0.38 0.29
N ALA A 54 3.94 0.81 -0.94
CA ALA A 54 5.22 0.64 -1.63
C ALA A 54 5.98 1.97 -1.67
N VAL A 55 7.18 1.97 -1.09
CA VAL A 55 8.11 3.11 -1.07
C VAL A 55 9.26 2.80 -2.03
N LEU A 56 9.37 3.59 -3.09
CA LEU A 56 10.39 3.42 -4.13
C LEU A 56 11.58 4.33 -3.80
N THR A 57 12.59 3.76 -3.15
CA THR A 57 13.76 4.50 -2.65
C THR A 57 14.88 4.62 -3.68
N GLY A 58 14.78 3.92 -4.82
CA GLY A 58 15.72 4.00 -5.92
C GLY A 58 15.42 2.97 -7.02
N PRO A 59 16.19 2.97 -8.13
CA PRO A 59 16.01 2.01 -9.21
C PRO A 59 16.10 0.56 -8.70
N GLY A 60 15.03 -0.20 -8.86
CA GLY A 60 14.95 -1.60 -8.40
C GLY A 60 14.85 -1.78 -6.88
N ASN A 61 14.84 -0.70 -6.09
CA ASN A 61 14.71 -0.76 -4.64
C ASN A 61 13.31 -0.31 -4.23
N THR A 62 12.48 -1.28 -3.84
CA THR A 62 11.11 -1.04 -3.36
C THR A 62 10.94 -1.69 -2.00
N GLN A 63 10.61 -0.88 -1.01
CA GLN A 63 10.20 -1.36 0.30
C GLN A 63 8.68 -1.48 0.32
N GLN A 64 8.16 -2.66 0.66
CA GLN A 64 6.72 -2.91 0.76
C GLN A 64 6.33 -3.14 2.22
N TYR A 65 5.30 -2.42 2.65
CA TYR A 65 4.69 -2.57 3.97
C TYR A 65 3.24 -2.98 3.77
N LYS A 66 2.80 -4.01 4.50
CA LYS A 66 1.47 -4.60 4.37
C LYS A 66 0.71 -4.44 5.67
N ILE A 67 -0.42 -3.76 5.61
CA ILE A 67 -1.33 -3.59 6.75
C ILE A 67 -2.59 -4.38 6.45
N HIS A 68 -2.95 -5.28 7.36
CA HIS A 68 -4.12 -6.13 7.21
C HIS A 68 -5.23 -5.60 8.12
N LYS A 69 -6.42 -5.42 7.56
CA LYS A 69 -7.62 -5.23 8.37
C LYS A 69 -8.18 -6.60 8.72
N THR A 70 -8.03 -7.03 9.96
CA THR A 70 -8.71 -8.22 10.47
C THR A 70 -10.22 -7.97 10.55
N ALA A 71 -11.01 -9.00 10.31
CA ALA A 71 -12.45 -8.96 10.49
C ALA A 71 -12.84 -8.77 11.97
#